data_AF-A0A2G2LM58-F1
#
_entry.id   AF-A0A2G2LM58-F1
#
_cell.length_a   1.000
_cell.length_b   1.000
_cell.length_c   1.000
_cell.angle_alpha   90.00
_cell.angle_beta   90.00
_cell.angle_gamma   90.00
#
_symmetry.space_group_name_H-M   'P 1'
#
loop_
_entity.id
_entity.type
_entity.pdbx_description
1 polymer ?
#
loop_
_entity_poly.entity_id
_entity_poly.type
_entity_poly.pdbx_seq_one_letter_code
_entity_poly.pdbx_strand_id
1 'polypeptide(L)'
;MEKGRPPSDRSLFVNGISGLTSFMAREGYSDPIEGIHLYIRSAKKYHDDREYMTDFDFHGYIAQKVALKVKAYNTYLNMSEDSELHPSDKAVADEYRKQSDGE
;
A
#
# COMPACT_ATOMS: atom_id res chain seq x y z
N MET A 1 -0.65 -9.30 25.31
CA MET A 1 -0.30 -8.57 24.07
C MET A 1 -0.08 -9.59 22.98
N GLU A 2 -0.72 -9.43 21.82
CA GLU A 2 -0.60 -10.37 20.70
C GLU A 2 0.73 -10.15 19.97
N LYS A 3 1.48 -11.23 19.70
CA LYS A 3 2.79 -11.17 19.03
C LYS A 3 2.62 -10.67 17.59
N GLY A 4 3.51 -9.79 17.14
CA GLY A 4 3.54 -9.32 15.75
C GLY A 4 3.61 -10.49 14.75
N ARG A 5 2.95 -10.34 13.62
CA ARG A 5 2.85 -11.33 12.53
C ARG A 5 3.48 -10.76 11.27
N PRO A 6 4.82 -10.60 11.22
CA PRO A 6 5.48 -9.99 10.07
C PRO A 6 5.20 -10.81 8.79
N PRO A 7 5.16 -10.15 7.62
CA PRO A 7 5.05 -10.86 6.35
C PRO A 7 6.24 -11.80 6.15
N SER A 8 5.98 -12.93 5.51
CA SER A 8 7.04 -13.86 5.13
C SER A 8 7.88 -13.33 3.95
N ASP A 9 9.11 -13.81 3.81
CA ASP A 9 9.98 -13.52 2.67
C ASP A 9 9.31 -13.86 1.33
N ARG A 10 8.54 -14.95 1.27
CA ARG A 10 7.74 -15.27 0.08
C ARG A 10 6.75 -14.14 -0.25
N SER A 11 6.13 -13.54 0.76
CA SER A 11 5.20 -12.42 0.56
C SER A 11 5.92 -11.16 0.09
N LEU A 12 7.10 -10.87 0.65
CA LEU A 12 7.88 -9.67 0.32
C LEU A 12 8.60 -9.79 -1.03
N PHE A 13 9.33 -10.88 -1.24
CA PHE A 13 10.32 -10.98 -2.31
C PHE A 13 9.90 -11.86 -3.48
N VAL A 14 8.87 -12.72 -3.33
CA VAL A 14 8.32 -13.49 -4.46
C VAL A 14 7.05 -12.84 -4.96
N ASN A 15 6.07 -12.64 -4.08
CA ASN A 15 4.80 -12.02 -4.46
C ASN A 15 4.97 -10.52 -4.74
N GLY A 16 5.77 -9.81 -3.94
CA GLY A 16 5.96 -8.36 -4.06
C GLY A 16 6.55 -7.92 -5.40
N ILE A 17 7.42 -8.73 -6.01
CA ILE A 17 8.06 -8.39 -7.30
C ILE A 17 7.24 -8.84 -8.52
N SER A 18 6.15 -9.59 -8.34
CA SER A 18 5.38 -10.16 -9.47
C SER A 18 4.80 -9.09 -10.40
N GLY A 19 4.31 -7.98 -9.85
CA GLY A 19 3.82 -6.84 -10.65
C GLY A 19 4.94 -6.14 -11.41
N LEU A 20 6.09 -5.94 -10.75
CA LEU A 20 7.28 -5.33 -11.36
C LEU A 20 7.79 -6.17 -12.54
N THR A 21 7.98 -7.47 -12.36
CA THR A 21 8.51 -8.34 -13.42
C THR A 21 7.55 -8.48 -14.60
N SER A 22 6.23 -8.47 -14.35
CA SER A 22 5.22 -8.43 -15.40
C SER A 22 5.27 -7.12 -16.20
N PHE A 23 5.44 -5.99 -15.52
CA PHE A 23 5.61 -4.69 -16.16
C PHE A 23 6.90 -4.64 -16.99
N MET A 24 8.02 -5.08 -16.43
CA MET A 24 9.31 -5.15 -17.13
C MET A 24 9.22 -6.00 -18.39
N ALA A 25 8.55 -7.17 -18.32
CA ALA A 25 8.31 -8.01 -19.49
C ALA A 25 7.43 -7.34 -20.55
N ARG A 26 6.39 -6.60 -20.13
CA ARG A 26 5.50 -5.87 -21.04
C ARG A 26 6.22 -4.73 -21.78
N GLU A 27 7.05 -3.99 -21.07
CA GLU A 27 7.72 -2.79 -21.62
C GLU A 27 9.12 -3.08 -22.20
N GLY A 28 9.64 -4.31 -22.04
CA GLY A 28 10.90 -4.73 -22.61
C GLY A 28 12.14 -4.33 -21.81
N TYR A 29 12.03 -4.21 -20.49
CA TYR A 29 13.17 -3.90 -19.61
C TYR A 29 13.82 -5.15 -19.02
N SER A 30 15.15 -5.21 -19.07
CA SER A 30 15.94 -6.27 -18.42
C SER A 30 16.73 -5.76 -17.22
N ASP A 31 17.06 -4.47 -17.17
CA ASP A 31 17.73 -3.87 -16.02
C ASP A 31 16.72 -3.62 -14.88
N PRO A 32 16.94 -4.20 -13.68
CA PRO A 32 15.98 -4.09 -12.59
C PRO A 32 15.89 -2.67 -12.00
N ILE A 33 16.95 -1.87 -12.07
CA ILE A 33 16.98 -0.52 -11.52
C ILE A 33 16.21 0.44 -12.42
N GLU A 34 16.41 0.36 -13.73
CA GLU A 34 15.61 1.08 -14.70
C GLU A 34 14.14 0.64 -14.63
N GLY A 35 13.90 -0.68 -14.59
CA GLY A 35 12.57 -1.26 -14.49
C GLY A 35 11.77 -0.76 -13.29
N ILE A 36 12.37 -0.71 -12.09
CA ILE A 36 11.66 -0.24 -10.89
C ILE A 36 11.37 1.27 -10.94
N HIS A 37 12.29 2.09 -11.46
CA HIS A 37 12.05 3.53 -11.60
C HIS A 37 10.87 3.81 -12.54
N LEU A 38 10.82 3.11 -13.69
CA LEU A 38 9.76 3.27 -14.66
C LEU A 38 8.43 2.68 -14.18
N TYR A 39 8.47 1.58 -13.43
CA TYR A 39 7.30 1.03 -12.79
C TYR A 39 6.67 2.03 -11.80
N ILE A 40 7.46 2.61 -10.90
CA ILE A 40 6.97 3.59 -9.92
C ILE A 40 6.40 4.83 -10.63
N ARG A 41 7.08 5.34 -11.66
CA ARG A 41 6.58 6.48 -12.45
C ARG A 41 5.25 6.17 -13.13
N SER A 42 5.13 4.98 -13.72
CA SER A 42 3.91 4.53 -14.42
C SER A 42 2.76 4.27 -13.45
N ALA A 43 3.06 3.66 -12.29
CA ALA A 43 2.09 3.47 -11.22
C ALA A 43 1.60 4.80 -10.67
N LYS A 44 2.49 5.79 -10.48
CA LYS A 44 2.12 7.14 -10.07
C LYS A 44 1.12 7.74 -11.05
N LYS A 45 1.48 7.78 -12.33
CA LYS A 45 0.59 8.30 -13.37
C LYS A 45 -0.76 7.57 -13.39
N TYR A 46 -0.76 6.24 -13.31
CA TYR A 46 -1.99 5.46 -13.32
C TYR A 46 -2.94 5.81 -12.17
N HIS A 47 -2.42 6.01 -10.97
CA HIS A 47 -3.24 6.36 -9.81
C HIS A 47 -3.69 7.82 -9.85
N ASP A 48 -2.79 8.75 -10.16
CA ASP A 48 -3.13 10.18 -10.27
C ASP A 48 -4.20 10.41 -11.37
N ASP A 49 -4.07 9.76 -12.53
CA ASP A 49 -5.04 9.85 -13.63
C ASP A 49 -6.43 9.30 -13.24
N ARG A 50 -6.55 8.61 -12.10
CA ARG A 50 -7.78 7.95 -11.62
C ARG A 50 -8.22 8.46 -10.25
N GLU A 51 -7.57 9.51 -9.73
CA GLU A 51 -7.87 10.07 -8.41
C GLU A 51 -9.36 10.39 -8.26
N TYR A 52 -9.99 10.98 -9.28
CA TYR A 52 -11.42 11.30 -9.30
C TYR A 52 -12.35 10.09 -9.20
N MET A 53 -11.86 8.87 -9.44
CA MET A 53 -12.64 7.62 -9.34
C MET A 53 -12.42 6.91 -8.01
N THR A 54 -11.26 7.11 -7.39
CA THR A 54 -10.84 6.34 -6.21
C THR A 54 -10.68 7.20 -4.96
N ASP A 55 -10.80 8.52 -5.07
CA ASP A 55 -10.51 9.52 -4.03
C ASP A 55 -9.07 9.46 -3.49
N PHE A 56 -8.16 8.82 -4.24
CA PHE A 56 -6.76 8.64 -3.86
C PHE A 56 -5.84 8.87 -5.04
N ASP A 57 -4.87 9.77 -4.86
CA ASP A 57 -3.68 9.84 -5.70
C ASP A 57 -2.74 8.65 -5.40
N PHE A 58 -1.59 8.61 -6.08
CA PHE A 58 -0.61 7.55 -5.84
C PHE A 58 -0.17 7.43 -4.37
N HIS A 59 0.08 8.55 -3.69
CA HIS A 59 0.57 8.52 -2.31
C HIS A 59 -0.52 8.08 -1.35
N GLY A 60 -1.76 8.56 -1.51
CA GLY A 60 -2.92 8.15 -0.74
C GLY A 60 -3.22 6.67 -0.90
N TYR A 61 -3.15 6.14 -2.14
CA TYR A 61 -3.32 4.71 -2.38
C TYR A 61 -2.29 3.87 -1.63
N ILE A 62 -1.00 4.25 -1.71
CA ILE A 62 0.07 3.54 -1.01
C ILE A 62 -0.09 3.64 0.52
N ALA A 63 -0.37 4.83 1.05
CA ALA A 63 -0.58 5.05 2.48
C ALA A 63 -1.72 4.18 3.02
N GLN A 64 -2.85 4.13 2.32
CA GLN A 64 -3.98 3.27 2.66
C GLN A 64 -3.57 1.79 2.69
N LYS A 65 -2.86 1.31 1.66
CA LYS A 65 -2.40 -0.09 1.63
C LYS A 65 -1.42 -0.41 2.75
N VAL A 66 -0.51 0.51 3.07
CA VAL A 66 0.42 0.34 4.20
C VAL A 66 -0.34 0.27 5.51
N ALA A 67 -1.26 1.19 5.79
CA ALA A 67 -2.06 1.19 7.02
C ALA A 67 -2.83 -0.13 7.22
N LEU A 68 -3.48 -0.63 6.15
CA LEU A 68 -4.15 -1.94 6.17
C LEU A 68 -3.20 -3.09 6.49
N LYS A 69 -1.97 -3.05 5.96
CA LYS A 69 -0.95 -4.09 6.22
C LYS A 69 -0.36 -3.99 7.62
N VAL A 70 -0.13 -2.79 8.13
CA VAL A 70 0.33 -2.59 9.51
C VAL A 70 -0.69 -3.16 10.50
N LYS A 71 -1.98 -2.90 10.26
CA LYS A 71 -3.08 -3.51 11.02
C LYS A 71 -3.08 -5.04 10.91
N ALA A 72 -2.97 -5.58 9.70
CA ALA A 72 -3.01 -7.03 9.46
C ALA A 72 -1.83 -7.79 10.08
N TYR A 73 -0.63 -7.21 10.05
CA TYR A 73 0.59 -7.81 10.61
C TYR A 73 0.80 -7.48 12.09
N ASN A 74 -0.08 -6.67 12.68
CA ASN A 74 0.04 -6.18 14.04
C ASN A 74 1.44 -5.57 14.31
N THR A 75 1.91 -4.75 13.36
CA THR A 75 3.24 -4.12 13.43
C THR A 75 3.20 -2.69 13.99
N TYR A 76 2.04 -2.19 14.42
CA TYR A 76 1.90 -0.90 15.11
C TYR A 76 2.81 -0.78 16.34
N LEU A 77 3.10 -1.89 17.03
CA LEU A 77 3.99 -1.92 18.19
C LEU A 77 5.47 -1.62 17.87
N ASN A 78 5.86 -1.60 16.59
CA ASN A 78 7.23 -1.33 16.15
C ASN A 78 7.39 0.06 15.50
N MET A 79 6.36 0.91 15.48
CA MET A 79 6.47 2.29 15.02
C MET A 79 6.69 3.19 16.24
N SER A 80 7.75 4.00 16.22
CA SER A 80 7.98 5.06 17.22
C SER A 80 6.75 5.95 17.31
N GLU A 81 6.36 6.34 18.53
CA GLU A 81 5.08 7.00 18.90
C GLU A 81 4.81 8.38 18.23
N ASP A 82 5.66 8.80 17.30
CA ASP A 82 5.75 10.16 16.79
C ASP A 82 5.14 10.34 15.39
N SER A 83 4.03 9.65 15.10
CA SER A 83 3.26 9.90 13.88
C SER A 83 1.83 10.29 14.24
N GLU A 84 1.58 11.60 14.20
CA GLU A 84 0.25 12.18 14.26
C GLU A 84 -0.64 11.50 13.20
N LEU A 85 -1.65 10.75 13.64
CA LEU A 85 -2.65 10.17 12.75
C LEU A 85 -3.33 11.29 11.98
N HIS A 86 -3.24 11.26 10.65
CA HIS A 86 -3.86 12.26 9.80
C HIS A 86 -5.40 12.19 10.00
N PRO A 87 -6.11 13.33 10.11
CA PRO A 87 -7.56 13.34 10.41
C PRO A 87 -8.43 12.51 9.47
N SER A 88 -7.99 12.32 8.22
CA SER A 88 -8.67 11.44 7.24
C SER A 88 -8.69 9.98 7.68
N ASP A 89 -7.65 9.51 8.36
CA ASP A 89 -7.52 8.11 8.77
C ASP A 89 -8.53 7.75 9.86
N LYS A 90 -8.91 8.74 10.68
CA LYS A 90 -9.96 8.58 11.69
C LYS A 90 -11.34 8.52 11.04
N ALA A 91 -11.61 9.40 10.08
CA ALA A 91 -12.89 9.43 9.37
C ALA A 91 -13.15 8.12 8.58
N VAL A 92 -12.14 7.64 7.84
CA VAL A 92 -12.23 6.39 7.07
C VAL A 92 -12.39 5.17 7.99
N ALA A 93 -11.72 5.16 9.15
CA ALA A 93 -11.85 4.07 10.12
C ALA A 93 -13.21 4.02 10.82
N ASP A 94 -13.85 5.16 11.02
CA ASP A 94 -15.18 5.26 11.64
C ASP A 94 -16.29 4.90 10.63
N GLU A 95 -16.13 5.25 9.35
CA GLU A 95 -17.05 4.88 8.28
C GLU A 95 -17.03 3.37 7.99
N TYR A 96 -15.85 2.74 8.03
CA TYR A 96 -15.73 1.27 7.90
C TYR A 96 -16.35 0.52 9.09
N ARG A 97 -16.31 1.10 10.30
CA ARG A 97 -16.98 0.55 11.50
C ARG A 97 -18.51 0.62 11.36
N LYS A 98 -19.04 1.73 10.88
CA LYS A 98 -20.48 1.88 10.61
C LYS A 98 -20.99 0.88 9.58
N GLN A 99 -20.22 0.60 8.53
CA GLN A 99 -20.61 -0.37 7.50
C GLN A 99 -20.52 -1.83 7.95
N SER A 100 -19.69 -2.17 8.95
CA SER A 100 -19.62 -3.55 9.48
C SER A 100 -20.69 -3.87 10.52
N ASP A 101 -21.24 -2.85 11.18
CA ASP A 101 -22.22 -3.01 12.27
C ASP A 101 -23.69 -3.06 11.79
N GLY A 102 -23.93 -2.92 10.48
CA GLY A 102 -25.21 -3.28 9.85
C GLY A 102 -26.43 -2.47 10.31
N GLU A 103 -26.38 -1.14 10.16
CA GLU A 103 -27.59 -0.30 9.97
C GLU A 103 -27.71 0.16 8.51
#